data_AF-A0A948YCJ0-F1
#
_entry.id   AF-A0A948YCJ0-F1
#
_cell.length_a   1.000
_cell.length_b   1.000
_cell.length_c   1.000
_cell.angle_alpha   90.00
_cell.angle_beta   90.00
_cell.angle_gamma   90.00
#
_symmetry.space_group_name_H-M   'P 1'
#
loop_
_entity.id
_entity.type
_entity.pdbx_description
1 polymer ?
#
loop_
_entity_poly.entity_id
_entity_poly.type
_entity_poly.pdbx_seq_one_letter_code
_entity_poly.pdbx_strand_id
1 'polypeptide(L)'
;MKIKPSPRKIFIESFIARTTPLLQKQHKGNNLSKYENDILELGQVISEIENSFDLLKLFPKFITTHSSSFEKKGFTRVHQHRKNIEWYLNEVYIFKERVIRFLTLMKRKLIKKHFLKTSTEIQLIDSLKKTFLDSVDGLIKTRGEHVHVFSYQDKDLHHIELLDVAYRTFDLLPENKKDIYEDLKFYLYIQRKQWKERIEKNTSILTKLLDYIYLAIEKENLINKTII
;
A
#
# COMPACT_ATOMS: atom_id res chain seq x y z
N MET A 1 32.04 -3.97 -0.53
CA MET A 1 31.33 -3.80 0.75
C MET A 1 30.07 -4.65 0.73
N LYS A 2 29.85 -5.54 1.72
CA LYS A 2 28.58 -6.29 1.83
C LYS A 2 27.53 -5.37 2.45
N ILE A 3 26.42 -5.12 1.75
CA ILE A 3 25.29 -4.33 2.27
C ILE A 3 24.62 -5.17 3.37
N LYS A 4 24.55 -4.65 4.61
CA LYS A 4 23.83 -5.33 5.69
C LYS A 4 22.33 -5.41 5.34
N PRO A 5 21.66 -6.56 5.54
CA PRO A 5 20.24 -6.69 5.27
C PRO A 5 19.43 -5.74 6.17
N SER A 6 18.30 -5.23 5.65
CA SER A 6 17.41 -4.40 6.45
C SER A 6 16.76 -5.21 7.59
N PRO A 7 16.40 -4.58 8.72
CA PRO A 7 15.69 -5.25 9.82
C PRO A 7 14.43 -6.00 9.35
N ARG A 8 13.66 -5.38 8.44
CA ARG A 8 12.51 -6.00 7.80
C ARG A 8 12.85 -7.29 7.06
N LYS A 9 13.95 -7.30 6.29
CA LYS A 9 14.36 -8.49 5.56
C LYS A 9 14.68 -9.64 6.52
N ILE A 10 15.44 -9.35 7.57
CA ILE A 10 15.78 -10.35 8.60
C ILE A 10 14.52 -10.89 9.27
N PHE A 11 13.58 -10.01 9.64
CA PHE A 11 12.31 -10.37 10.24
C PHE A 11 11.49 -11.29 9.33
N ILE A 12 11.34 -10.96 8.05
CA ILE A 12 10.59 -11.74 7.08
C ILE A 12 11.24 -13.10 6.84
N GLU A 13 12.57 -13.15 6.66
CA GLU A 13 13.30 -14.41 6.48
C GLU A 13 13.14 -15.34 7.69
N SER A 14 13.26 -14.79 8.91
CA SER A 14 12.97 -15.49 10.17
C SER A 14 11.54 -16.04 10.19
N PHE A 15 10.57 -15.25 9.74
CA PHE A 15 9.16 -15.66 9.72
C PHE A 15 8.88 -16.75 8.68
N ILE A 16 9.40 -16.63 7.46
CA ILE A 16 9.27 -17.62 6.38
C ILE A 16 9.84 -18.97 6.81
N ALA A 17 10.99 -18.97 7.49
CA ALA A 17 11.61 -20.19 8.01
C ALA A 17 10.69 -20.93 9.01
N ARG A 18 9.87 -20.20 9.76
CA ARG A 18 8.90 -20.79 10.70
C ARG A 18 7.61 -21.26 10.02
N THR A 19 7.12 -20.56 9.01
CA THR A 19 5.82 -20.88 8.38
C THR A 19 5.89 -21.95 7.30
N THR A 20 7.01 -22.06 6.59
CA THR A 20 7.15 -22.97 5.45
C THR A 20 6.95 -24.44 5.85
N PRO A 21 7.55 -24.96 6.94
CA PRO A 21 7.30 -26.33 7.38
C PRO A 21 5.84 -26.57 7.77
N LEU A 22 5.16 -25.56 8.32
CA LEU A 22 3.76 -25.66 8.75
C LEU A 22 2.81 -25.71 7.55
N LEU A 23 3.08 -24.91 6.51
CA LEU A 23 2.34 -24.98 5.25
C LEU A 23 2.49 -26.36 4.59
N GLN A 24 3.70 -26.92 4.57
CA GLN A 24 3.93 -28.28 4.06
C GLN A 24 3.16 -29.34 4.86
N LYS A 25 3.13 -29.20 6.20
CA LYS A 25 2.36 -30.09 7.09
C LYS A 25 0.86 -30.00 6.77
N GLN A 26 0.32 -28.79 6.60
CA GLN A 26 -1.08 -28.55 6.22
C GLN A 26 -1.43 -29.13 4.84
N HIS A 27 -0.56 -28.93 3.84
CA HIS A 27 -0.74 -29.50 2.50
C HIS A 27 -0.78 -31.03 2.48
N LYS A 28 -0.08 -31.68 3.41
CA LYS A 28 -0.12 -33.14 3.60
C LYS A 28 -1.37 -33.63 4.35
N GLY A 29 -2.32 -32.74 4.67
CA GLY A 29 -3.55 -33.07 5.40
C GLY A 29 -3.35 -33.31 6.89
N ASN A 30 -2.18 -32.97 7.46
CA ASN A 30 -1.94 -33.15 8.88
C ASN A 30 -2.64 -32.05 9.68
N ASN A 31 -3.24 -32.43 10.82
CA ASN A 31 -3.80 -31.46 11.75
C ASN A 31 -2.69 -30.60 12.38
N LEU A 32 -2.89 -29.29 12.32
CA LEU A 32 -2.03 -28.32 13.00
C LEU A 32 -2.51 -28.13 14.44
N SER A 33 -1.56 -28.05 15.37
CA SER A 33 -1.83 -27.59 16.72
C SER A 33 -2.35 -26.15 16.71
N LYS A 34 -2.99 -25.71 17.80
CA LYS A 34 -3.41 -24.30 17.95
C LYS A 34 -2.23 -23.33 17.79
N TYR A 35 -1.06 -23.69 18.33
CA TYR A 35 0.19 -22.95 18.21
C TYR A 35 0.61 -22.76 16.74
N GLU A 36 0.61 -23.84 15.96
CA GLU A 36 0.99 -23.81 14.54
C GLU A 36 -0.01 -22.97 13.71
N ASN A 37 -1.31 -23.08 14.02
CA ASN A 37 -2.34 -22.23 13.40
C ASN A 37 -2.13 -20.74 13.72
N ASP A 38 -1.78 -20.41 14.96
CA ASP A 38 -1.52 -19.01 15.37
C ASP A 38 -0.32 -18.40 14.62
N ILE A 39 0.73 -19.21 14.35
CA ILE A 39 1.88 -18.81 13.53
C ILE A 39 1.46 -18.58 12.08
N LEU A 40 0.70 -19.50 11.50
CA LEU A 40 0.25 -19.38 10.11
C LEU A 40 -0.66 -18.17 9.91
N GLU A 41 -1.56 -17.88 10.85
CA GLU A 41 -2.42 -16.70 10.79
C GLU A 41 -1.59 -15.40 10.77
N LEU A 42 -0.58 -15.29 11.64
CA LEU A 42 0.32 -14.14 11.64
C LEU A 42 1.12 -14.05 10.33
N GLY A 43 1.59 -15.18 9.81
CA GLY A 43 2.34 -15.25 8.55
C GLY A 43 1.52 -14.84 7.34
N GLN A 44 0.25 -15.24 7.31
CA GLN A 44 -0.67 -14.82 6.26
C GLN A 44 -0.83 -13.29 6.29
N VAL A 45 -1.07 -12.69 7.45
CA VAL A 45 -1.25 -11.23 7.53
C VAL A 45 0.04 -10.49 7.17
N ILE A 46 1.21 -10.98 7.58
CA ILE A 46 2.51 -10.40 7.17
C ILE A 46 2.68 -10.51 5.66
N SER A 47 2.40 -11.66 5.05
CA SER A 47 2.45 -11.86 3.60
C SER A 47 1.51 -10.90 2.86
N GLU A 48 0.29 -10.70 3.35
CA GLU A 48 -0.65 -9.72 2.81
C GLU A 48 -0.07 -8.29 2.85
N ILE A 49 0.57 -7.89 3.95
CA ILE A 49 1.24 -6.57 4.07
C ILE A 49 2.37 -6.45 3.04
N GLU A 50 3.24 -7.45 2.96
CA GLU A 50 4.39 -7.44 2.07
C GLU A 50 3.98 -7.40 0.60
N ASN A 51 2.98 -8.19 0.20
CA ASN A 51 2.45 -8.19 -1.16
C ASN A 51 1.84 -6.84 -1.54
N SER A 52 1.05 -6.23 -0.64
CA SER A 52 0.55 -4.86 -0.84
C SER A 52 1.69 -3.87 -1.01
N PHE A 53 2.71 -3.98 -0.17
CA PHE A 53 3.83 -3.06 -0.19
C PHE A 53 4.68 -3.18 -1.46
N ASP A 54 4.91 -4.40 -1.93
CA ASP A 54 5.61 -4.64 -3.19
C ASP A 54 4.83 -4.09 -4.38
N LEU A 55 3.49 -4.20 -4.37
CA LEU A 55 2.65 -3.55 -5.37
C LEU A 55 2.77 -2.01 -5.31
N LEU A 56 2.81 -1.41 -4.11
CA LEU A 56 3.03 0.03 -3.92
C LEU A 56 4.33 0.53 -4.57
N LYS A 57 5.39 -0.28 -4.58
CA LYS A 57 6.67 0.04 -5.26
C LYS A 57 6.58 0.07 -6.78
N LEU A 58 5.57 -0.57 -7.37
CA LEU A 58 5.40 -0.63 -8.83
C LEU A 58 4.64 0.58 -9.39
N PHE A 59 3.86 1.28 -8.57
CA PHE A 59 3.05 2.42 -9.02
C PHE A 59 3.82 3.58 -9.65
N PRO A 60 5.05 3.95 -9.22
CA PRO A 60 5.84 4.95 -9.94
C PRO A 60 6.06 4.60 -11.42
N LYS A 61 6.11 3.30 -11.76
CA LYS A 61 6.16 2.85 -13.15
C LYS A 61 4.79 2.96 -13.79
N PHE A 62 3.75 2.38 -13.18
CA PHE A 62 2.39 2.41 -13.72
C PHE A 62 1.87 3.82 -13.99
N ILE A 63 2.18 4.79 -13.13
CA ILE A 63 1.68 6.15 -13.27
C ILE A 63 2.24 6.86 -14.51
N THR A 64 3.44 6.47 -14.94
CA THR A 64 4.14 7.06 -16.10
C THR A 64 3.89 6.30 -17.40
N THR A 65 3.38 5.07 -17.33
CA THR A 65 3.10 4.24 -18.50
C THR A 65 1.65 4.37 -18.96
N HIS A 66 1.42 3.99 -20.21
CA HIS A 66 0.09 3.87 -20.80
C HIS A 66 0.09 2.73 -21.83
N SER A 67 -1.10 2.19 -22.10
CA SER A 67 -1.32 1.09 -23.03
C SER A 67 -1.96 1.62 -24.31
N SER A 68 -1.25 1.48 -25.42
CA SER A 68 -1.78 1.77 -26.76
C SER A 68 -2.93 0.84 -27.13
N SER A 69 -2.96 -0.38 -26.60
CA SER A 69 -4.09 -1.32 -26.76
C SER A 69 -5.36 -0.79 -26.10
N PHE A 70 -5.24 -0.12 -24.95
CA PHE A 70 -6.38 0.54 -24.32
C PHE A 70 -6.80 1.81 -25.06
N GLU A 71 -5.87 2.57 -25.63
CA GLU A 71 -6.20 3.72 -26.50
C GLU A 71 -7.04 3.29 -27.71
N LYS A 72 -6.69 2.17 -28.36
CA LYS A 72 -7.50 1.58 -29.46
C LYS A 72 -8.92 1.19 -29.04
N LYS A 73 -9.16 0.98 -27.74
CA LYS A 73 -10.48 0.69 -27.16
C LYS A 73 -11.20 1.94 -26.64
N GLY A 74 -10.68 3.14 -26.92
CA GLY A 74 -11.28 4.41 -26.50
C GLY A 74 -10.85 4.91 -25.13
N PHE A 75 -9.93 4.24 -24.43
CA PHE A 75 -9.40 4.73 -23.16
C PHE A 75 -8.26 5.72 -23.40
N THR A 76 -8.55 7.01 -23.26
CA THR A 76 -7.55 8.07 -23.39
C THR A 76 -6.43 7.91 -22.36
N ARG A 77 -5.30 8.55 -22.64
CA ARG A 77 -4.15 8.55 -21.71
C ARG A 77 -4.49 9.21 -20.37
N VAL A 78 -5.45 10.15 -20.35
CA VAL A 78 -5.98 10.76 -19.14
C VAL A 78 -6.82 9.76 -18.35
N HIS A 79 -7.73 9.03 -18.99
CA HIS A 79 -8.49 7.96 -18.30
C HIS A 79 -7.56 6.93 -17.65
N GLN A 80 -6.53 6.49 -18.38
CA GLN A 80 -5.55 5.54 -17.86
C GLN A 80 -4.75 6.12 -16.67
N HIS A 81 -4.36 7.40 -16.74
CA HIS A 81 -3.66 8.07 -15.66
C HIS A 81 -4.53 8.21 -14.40
N ARG A 82 -5.78 8.68 -14.54
CA ARG A 82 -6.78 8.72 -13.46
C ARG A 82 -6.94 7.36 -12.79
N LYS A 83 -7.18 6.32 -13.59
CA LYS A 83 -7.32 4.95 -13.10
C LYS A 83 -6.10 4.50 -12.28
N ASN A 84 -4.89 4.83 -12.73
CA ASN A 84 -3.67 4.45 -12.02
C ASN A 84 -3.51 5.21 -10.69
N ILE A 85 -3.92 6.48 -10.62
CA ILE A 85 -4.00 7.25 -9.36
C ILE A 85 -5.00 6.58 -8.40
N GLU A 86 -6.22 6.30 -8.87
CA GLU A 86 -7.28 5.69 -8.06
C GLU A 86 -6.85 4.31 -7.54
N TRP A 87 -6.20 3.51 -8.39
CA TRP A 87 -5.67 2.21 -7.97
C TRP A 87 -4.58 2.37 -6.91
N TYR A 88 -3.67 3.33 -7.07
CA TYR A 88 -2.64 3.62 -6.06
C TYR A 88 -3.27 3.97 -4.71
N LEU A 89 -4.24 4.89 -4.69
CA LEU A 89 -4.90 5.33 -3.46
C LEU A 89 -5.68 4.18 -2.78
N ASN A 90 -6.30 3.31 -3.57
CA ASN A 90 -6.96 2.11 -3.07
C ASN A 90 -5.96 1.14 -2.44
N GLU A 91 -4.80 0.93 -3.08
CA GLU A 91 -3.77 0.05 -2.53
C GLU A 91 -3.15 0.60 -1.24
N VAL A 92 -2.94 1.92 -1.14
CA VAL A 92 -2.50 2.57 0.11
C VAL A 92 -3.50 2.31 1.25
N TYR A 93 -4.80 2.36 0.95
CA TYR A 93 -5.83 2.05 1.93
C TYR A 93 -5.81 0.57 2.35
N ILE A 94 -5.72 -0.36 1.38
CA ILE A 94 -5.64 -1.80 1.67
C ILE A 94 -4.41 -2.10 2.54
N PHE A 95 -3.27 -1.50 2.20
CA PHE A 95 -2.04 -1.61 2.98
C PHE A 95 -2.23 -1.14 4.43
N LYS A 96 -2.88 0.02 4.62
CA LYS A 96 -3.21 0.55 5.95
C LYS A 96 -4.06 -0.44 6.77
N GLU A 97 -5.14 -0.95 6.18
CA GLU A 97 -6.03 -1.91 6.85
C GLU A 97 -5.29 -3.20 7.24
N ARG A 98 -4.40 -3.70 6.37
CA ARG A 98 -3.58 -4.89 6.64
C ARG A 98 -2.62 -4.68 7.82
N VAL A 99 -1.94 -3.54 7.89
CA VAL A 99 -1.06 -3.21 9.03
C VAL A 99 -1.86 -3.07 10.34
N ILE A 100 -3.02 -2.41 10.30
CA ILE A 100 -3.90 -2.30 11.47
C ILE A 100 -4.39 -3.67 11.93
N ARG A 101 -4.78 -4.54 10.99
CA ARG A 101 -5.19 -5.92 11.27
C ARG A 101 -4.08 -6.69 11.96
N PHE A 102 -2.84 -6.58 11.47
CA PHE A 102 -1.67 -7.23 12.07
C PHE A 102 -1.44 -6.80 13.52
N LEU A 103 -1.36 -5.49 13.78
CA LEU A 103 -1.14 -4.96 15.12
C LEU A 103 -2.30 -5.32 16.07
N THR A 104 -3.53 -5.29 15.56
CA THR A 104 -4.73 -5.67 16.34
C THR A 104 -4.73 -7.17 16.65
N LEU A 105 -4.31 -8.02 15.71
CA LEU A 105 -4.19 -9.46 15.90
C LEU A 105 -3.12 -9.78 16.96
N MET A 106 -1.95 -9.16 16.87
CA MET A 106 -0.88 -9.27 17.87
C MET A 106 -1.38 -8.91 19.27
N LYS A 107 -2.03 -7.74 19.42
CA LYS A 107 -2.64 -7.30 20.69
C LYS A 107 -3.63 -8.33 21.24
N ARG A 108 -4.53 -8.84 20.40
CA ARG A 108 -5.52 -9.85 20.80
C ARG A 108 -4.88 -11.14 21.26
N LYS A 109 -3.81 -11.61 20.58
CA LYS A 109 -3.09 -12.82 20.98
C LYS A 109 -2.38 -12.64 22.33
N LEU A 110 -1.71 -11.50 22.56
CA LEU A 110 -1.10 -11.20 23.88
C LEU A 110 -2.12 -11.15 25.01
N ILE A 111 -3.27 -10.48 24.82
CA ILE A 111 -4.32 -10.43 25.85
C ILE A 111 -4.85 -11.84 26.18
N LYS A 112 -5.02 -12.70 25.17
CA LYS A 112 -5.40 -14.11 25.37
C LYS A 112 -4.35 -14.92 26.13
N LYS A 113 -3.10 -14.48 26.15
CA LYS A 113 -1.98 -15.04 26.92
C LYS A 113 -1.83 -14.40 28.30
N HIS A 114 -2.88 -13.75 28.81
CA HIS A 114 -2.94 -13.13 30.13
C HIS A 114 -2.01 -11.92 30.34
N PHE A 115 -1.49 -11.31 29.27
CA PHE A 115 -0.87 -10.00 29.38
C PHE A 115 -1.93 -8.97 29.77
N LEU A 116 -1.66 -8.19 30.82
CA LEU A 116 -2.52 -7.09 31.24
C LEU A 116 -2.60 -6.03 30.14
N LYS A 117 -3.75 -5.34 30.03
CA LYS A 117 -3.91 -4.21 29.09
C LYS A 117 -2.90 -3.08 29.33
N THR A 118 -2.34 -3.03 30.53
CA THR A 118 -1.32 -2.07 30.98
C THR A 118 0.11 -2.59 30.79
N SER A 119 0.31 -3.80 30.25
CA SER A 119 1.66 -4.32 30.01
C SER A 119 2.39 -3.48 28.98
N THR A 120 3.72 -3.45 29.09
CA THR A 120 4.60 -2.70 28.19
C THR A 120 4.44 -3.17 26.73
N GLU A 121 4.20 -4.45 26.48
CA GLU A 121 3.97 -4.99 25.14
C GLU A 121 2.67 -4.47 24.52
N ILE A 122 1.59 -4.41 25.30
CA ILE A 122 0.30 -3.91 24.82
C ILE A 122 0.40 -2.41 24.52
N GLN A 123 1.03 -1.65 25.41
CA GLN A 123 1.27 -0.22 25.21
C GLN A 123 2.16 0.05 24.00
N LEU A 124 3.19 -0.78 23.77
CA LEU A 124 4.02 -0.69 22.58
C LEU A 124 3.19 -0.90 21.31
N ILE A 125 2.35 -1.94 21.24
CA ILE A 125 1.50 -2.17 20.06
C ILE A 125 0.54 -1.00 19.82
N ASP A 126 -0.07 -0.47 20.87
CA ASP A 126 -0.96 0.69 20.76
C ASP A 126 -0.20 1.94 20.29
N SER A 127 1.02 2.16 20.79
CA SER A 127 1.90 3.22 20.32
C SER A 127 2.28 3.04 18.86
N LEU A 128 2.68 1.83 18.44
CA LEU A 128 3.01 1.53 17.04
C LEU A 128 1.82 1.78 16.12
N LYS A 129 0.62 1.34 16.54
CA LYS A 129 -0.62 1.54 15.78
C LYS A 129 -0.95 3.03 15.65
N LYS A 130 -0.83 3.80 16.72
CA LYS A 130 -1.05 5.25 16.71
C LYS A 130 -0.05 5.95 15.81
N THR A 131 1.25 5.72 15.99
CA THR A 131 2.31 6.30 15.16
C THR A 131 2.10 5.96 13.68
N PHE A 132 1.72 4.72 13.37
CA PHE A 132 1.40 4.31 12.01
C PHE A 132 0.24 5.13 11.44
N LEU A 133 -0.90 5.18 12.16
CA LEU A 133 -2.10 5.93 11.76
C LEU A 133 -1.80 7.41 11.52
N ASP A 134 -1.13 8.06 12.47
CA ASP A 134 -0.77 9.48 12.38
C ASP A 134 0.13 9.75 11.16
N SER A 135 1.02 8.80 10.82
CA SER A 135 1.94 8.94 9.68
C SER A 135 1.27 8.72 8.33
N VAL A 136 0.18 7.95 8.25
CA VAL A 136 -0.53 7.65 7.01
C VAL A 136 -1.77 8.51 6.80
N ASP A 137 -2.22 9.25 7.83
CA ASP A 137 -3.41 10.10 7.78
C ASP A 137 -3.37 11.10 6.61
N GLY A 138 -2.24 11.79 6.41
CA GLY A 138 -2.07 12.70 5.27
C GLY A 138 -2.16 12.01 3.90
N LEU A 139 -1.75 10.75 3.81
CA LEU A 139 -1.85 9.95 2.58
C LEU A 139 -3.30 9.56 2.28
N ILE A 140 -4.08 9.27 3.32
CA ILE A 140 -5.46 8.81 3.22
C ILE A 140 -6.42 9.98 3.03
N LYS A 141 -6.18 11.12 3.68
CA LYS A 141 -6.95 12.36 3.46
C LYS A 141 -6.93 12.77 1.99
N THR A 142 -5.84 12.47 1.27
CA THR A 142 -5.77 12.68 -0.18
C THR A 142 -6.79 11.84 -0.95
N ARG A 143 -7.14 10.62 -0.50
CA ARG A 143 -8.20 9.82 -1.12
C ARG A 143 -9.61 10.41 -0.90
N GLY A 144 -9.76 11.29 0.10
CA GLY A 144 -11.03 11.87 0.55
C GLY A 144 -11.83 10.93 1.45
N GLU A 145 -12.67 11.50 2.32
CA GLU A 145 -13.60 10.76 3.19
C GLU A 145 -14.78 10.13 2.41
N HIS A 146 -14.93 10.48 1.13
CA HIS A 146 -16.16 10.25 0.36
C HIS A 146 -16.02 9.26 -0.80
N VAL A 147 -15.19 8.21 -0.66
CA VAL A 147 -15.07 7.14 -1.69
C VAL A 147 -16.42 6.46 -2.00
N HIS A 148 -17.40 6.60 -1.11
CA HIS A 148 -18.76 6.09 -1.27
C HIS A 148 -19.74 7.05 -1.95
N VAL A 149 -19.36 8.32 -2.18
CA VAL A 149 -20.28 9.36 -2.68
C VAL A 149 -19.74 10.06 -3.93
N PHE A 150 -18.43 10.31 -4.00
CA PHE A 150 -17.81 10.97 -5.16
C PHE A 150 -16.48 10.31 -5.53
N SER A 151 -16.18 10.28 -6.84
CA SER A 151 -14.85 9.92 -7.32
C SER A 151 -13.81 10.93 -6.81
N TYR A 152 -12.57 10.49 -6.65
CA TYR A 152 -11.45 11.36 -6.27
C TYR A 152 -11.40 12.60 -7.16
N GLN A 153 -11.35 13.78 -6.54
CA GLN A 153 -11.23 15.07 -7.22
C GLN A 153 -9.89 15.70 -6.87
N ASP A 154 -9.05 15.84 -7.88
CA ASP A 154 -7.83 16.63 -7.85
C ASP A 154 -7.99 17.74 -8.89
N LYS A 155 -7.73 18.99 -8.50
CA LYS A 155 -7.96 20.14 -9.39
C LYS A 155 -7.17 20.04 -10.68
N ASP A 156 -5.94 19.55 -10.59
CA ASP A 156 -5.07 19.43 -11.75
C ASP A 156 -5.48 18.25 -12.63
N LEU A 157 -5.92 17.14 -12.00
CA LEU A 157 -6.51 16.01 -12.71
C LEU A 157 -7.79 16.42 -13.46
N HIS A 158 -8.65 17.22 -12.82
CA HIS A 158 -9.85 17.75 -13.44
C HIS A 158 -9.53 18.66 -14.62
N HIS A 159 -8.49 19.50 -14.51
CA HIS A 159 -8.05 20.34 -15.61
C HIS A 159 -7.63 19.53 -16.84
N ILE A 160 -6.82 18.48 -16.67
CA ILE A 160 -6.42 17.62 -17.81
C ILE A 160 -7.58 16.81 -18.39
N GLU A 161 -8.60 16.49 -17.58
CA GLU A 161 -9.83 15.85 -18.06
C GLU A 161 -10.65 16.80 -18.94
N LEU A 162 -10.77 18.07 -18.54
CA LEU A 162 -11.44 19.07 -19.37
C LEU A 162 -10.71 19.27 -20.70
N LEU A 163 -9.37 19.31 -20.70
CA LEU A 163 -8.58 19.37 -21.93
C LEU A 163 -8.75 18.13 -22.81
N ASP A 164 -8.83 16.94 -22.20
CA ASP A 164 -9.06 15.67 -22.91
C ASP A 164 -10.48 15.58 -23.50
N VAL A 165 -11.48 16.12 -22.82
CA VAL A 165 -12.85 16.26 -23.34
C VAL A 165 -12.87 17.27 -24.48
N ALA A 166 -12.30 18.46 -24.29
CA ALA A 166 -12.19 19.48 -25.31
C ALA A 166 -11.54 18.94 -26.59
N TYR A 167 -10.36 18.32 -26.48
CA TYR A 167 -9.64 17.74 -27.60
C TYR A 167 -10.47 16.72 -28.41
N ARG A 168 -11.33 15.94 -27.71
CA ARG A 168 -12.20 14.93 -28.33
C ARG A 168 -13.49 15.48 -28.91
N THR A 169 -14.02 16.58 -28.36
CA THR A 169 -15.29 17.17 -28.81
C THR A 169 -15.11 18.25 -29.87
N PHE A 170 -13.94 18.90 -29.93
CA PHE A 170 -13.64 19.99 -30.88
C PHE A 170 -13.30 19.53 -32.31
N ASP A 171 -13.93 18.46 -32.83
CA ASP A 171 -13.87 18.14 -34.26
C ASP A 171 -14.45 19.27 -35.15
N LEU A 172 -15.07 20.28 -34.54
CA LEU A 172 -15.72 21.43 -35.19
C LEU A 172 -14.85 22.69 -35.28
N LEU A 173 -13.66 22.76 -34.66
CA LEU A 173 -12.77 23.94 -34.70
C LEU A 173 -11.31 23.53 -34.97
N PRO A 174 -10.91 23.35 -36.25
CA PRO A 174 -9.60 22.83 -36.64
C PRO A 174 -8.43 23.71 -36.19
N GLU A 175 -8.62 25.03 -36.12
CA GLU A 175 -7.56 26.02 -35.95
C GLU A 175 -6.85 25.91 -34.59
N ASN A 176 -7.56 25.45 -33.55
CA ASN A 176 -7.01 25.38 -32.18
C ASN A 176 -6.76 23.95 -31.66
N LYS A 177 -7.09 22.92 -32.47
CA LYS A 177 -7.02 21.52 -32.00
C LYS A 177 -5.59 21.07 -31.69
N LYS A 178 -4.61 21.59 -32.44
CA LYS A 178 -3.19 21.31 -32.23
C LYS A 178 -2.70 21.89 -30.90
N ASP A 179 -3.08 23.13 -30.59
CA ASP A 179 -2.66 23.81 -29.37
C ASP A 179 -3.24 23.12 -28.12
N ILE A 180 -4.54 22.78 -28.15
CA ILE A 180 -5.19 22.00 -27.08
C ILE A 180 -4.48 20.66 -26.87
N TYR A 181 -4.06 19.99 -27.94
CA TYR A 181 -3.35 18.71 -27.84
C TYR A 181 -1.96 18.85 -27.21
N GLU A 182 -1.19 19.87 -27.59
CA GLU A 182 0.13 20.10 -26.99
C GLU A 182 0.00 20.52 -25.51
N ASP A 183 -1.00 21.34 -25.16
CA ASP A 183 -1.32 21.66 -23.77
C ASP A 183 -1.67 20.40 -22.98
N LEU A 184 -2.60 19.58 -23.48
CA LEU A 184 -2.99 18.31 -22.86
C LEU A 184 -1.78 17.41 -22.59
N LYS A 185 -0.89 17.28 -23.58
CA LYS A 185 0.33 16.47 -23.47
C LYS A 185 1.30 17.04 -22.45
N PHE A 186 1.48 18.37 -22.43
CA PHE A 186 2.33 19.05 -21.46
C PHE A 186 1.80 18.87 -20.03
N TYR A 187 0.53 19.18 -19.77
CA TYR A 187 -0.05 19.04 -18.44
C TYR A 187 -0.09 17.58 -17.97
N LEU A 188 -0.41 16.63 -18.85
CA LEU A 188 -0.35 15.21 -18.51
C LEU A 188 1.07 14.77 -18.14
N TYR A 189 2.11 15.28 -18.83
CA TYR A 189 3.50 15.02 -18.47
C TYR A 189 3.84 15.55 -17.07
N ILE A 190 3.46 16.80 -16.77
CA ILE A 190 3.68 17.42 -15.45
C ILE A 190 2.97 16.61 -14.35
N GLN A 191 1.70 16.25 -14.55
CA GLN A 191 0.93 15.45 -13.60
C GLN A 191 1.57 14.08 -13.34
N ARG A 192 1.99 13.37 -14.39
CA ARG A 192 2.69 12.09 -14.23
C ARG A 192 3.98 12.22 -13.43
N LYS A 193 4.76 13.28 -13.65
CA LYS A 193 5.99 13.55 -12.92
C LYS A 193 5.69 13.83 -11.43
N GLN A 194 4.77 14.74 -11.14
CA GLN A 194 4.39 15.10 -9.77
C GLN A 194 3.85 13.89 -9.00
N TRP A 195 2.96 13.10 -9.61
CA TRP A 195 2.44 11.90 -8.98
C TRP A 195 3.51 10.83 -8.77
N LYS A 196 4.43 10.64 -9.72
CA LYS A 196 5.57 9.74 -9.54
C LYS A 196 6.38 10.13 -8.31
N GLU A 197 6.79 11.40 -8.21
CA GLU A 197 7.56 11.91 -7.06
C GLU A 197 6.81 11.76 -5.74
N ARG A 198 5.50 12.05 -5.74
CA ARG A 198 4.61 11.86 -4.58
C ARG A 198 4.57 10.40 -4.15
N ILE A 199 4.35 9.47 -5.09
CA ILE A 199 4.28 8.03 -4.81
C ILE A 199 5.64 7.53 -4.29
N GLU A 200 6.76 7.93 -4.90
CA GLU A 200 8.10 7.53 -4.45
C GLU A 200 8.38 8.02 -3.03
N LYS A 201 8.05 9.28 -2.71
CA LYS A 201 8.16 9.84 -1.37
C LYS A 201 7.32 9.05 -0.36
N ASN A 202 6.06 8.79 -0.71
CA ASN A 202 5.14 8.04 0.15
C ASN A 202 5.64 6.61 0.39
N THR A 203 6.07 5.90 -0.65
CA THR A 203 6.61 4.54 -0.54
C THR A 203 7.89 4.52 0.32
N SER A 204 8.74 5.55 0.24
CA SER A 204 9.89 5.69 1.14
C SER A 204 9.47 5.84 2.61
N ILE A 205 8.47 6.66 2.90
CA ILE A 205 7.91 6.83 4.26
C ILE A 205 7.34 5.50 4.77
N LEU A 206 6.51 4.84 3.95
CA LEU A 206 5.91 3.55 4.30
C LEU A 206 6.98 2.45 4.52
N THR A 207 8.09 2.47 3.77
CA THR A 207 9.23 1.58 4.01
C THR A 207 9.77 1.75 5.43
N LYS A 208 10.07 3.00 5.81
CA LYS A 208 10.64 3.32 7.13
C LYS A 208 9.69 2.95 8.26
N LEU A 209 8.38 3.15 8.07
CA LEU A 209 7.36 2.77 9.05
C LEU A 209 7.30 1.25 9.25
N LEU A 210 7.32 0.46 8.17
CA LEU A 210 7.36 -1.00 8.28
C LEU A 210 8.64 -1.48 8.95
N ASP A 211 9.79 -0.93 8.56
CA ASP A 211 11.08 -1.26 9.16
C ASP A 211 11.06 -1.00 10.67
N TYR A 212 10.51 0.14 11.09
CA TYR A 212 10.36 0.50 12.49
C TYR A 212 9.42 -0.47 13.24
N ILE A 213 8.25 -0.78 12.68
CA ILE A 213 7.28 -1.70 13.27
C ILE A 213 7.90 -3.09 13.46
N TYR A 214 8.50 -3.66 12.41
CA TYR A 214 9.09 -5.00 12.48
C TYR A 214 10.30 -5.04 13.41
N LEU A 215 11.15 -4.01 13.42
CA LEU A 215 12.26 -3.91 14.37
C LEU A 215 11.76 -3.88 15.82
N ALA A 216 10.72 -3.10 16.11
CA ALA A 216 10.15 -3.02 17.46
C ALA A 216 9.55 -4.36 17.92
N ILE A 217 8.82 -5.04 17.03
CA ILE A 217 8.23 -6.36 17.29
C ILE A 217 9.30 -7.41 17.54
N GLU A 218 10.37 -7.42 16.72
CA GLU A 218 11.48 -8.37 16.85
C GLU A 218 12.27 -8.12 18.13
N LYS A 219 12.63 -6.86 18.40
CA LYS A 219 13.43 -6.48 19.58
C LYS A 219 12.77 -6.89 20.90
N GLU A 220 11.45 -6.73 21.00
CA GLU A 220 10.68 -7.13 22.17
C GLU A 220 10.23 -8.59 22.14
N ASN A 221 10.65 -9.34 21.12
CA ASN A 221 10.34 -10.75 20.91
C ASN A 221 8.83 -11.04 20.95
N LEU A 222 8.02 -10.10 20.44
CA LEU A 222 6.56 -10.15 20.61
C LEU A 222 5.93 -11.34 19.89
N ILE A 223 6.50 -11.78 18.77
CA ILE A 223 6.02 -12.98 18.07
C ILE A 223 6.08 -14.17 19.02
N ASN A 224 7.24 -14.44 19.63
CA ASN A 224 7.36 -15.58 20.54
C ASN A 224 6.43 -15.43 21.74
N LYS A 225 6.28 -14.22 22.31
CA LYS A 225 5.33 -13.94 23.40
C LYS A 225 3.86 -14.13 23.01
N THR A 226 3.51 -13.97 21.73
CA THR A 226 2.13 -14.23 21.27
C THR A 226 1.81 -15.70 21.11
N ILE A 227 2.81 -16.55 20.90
CA ILE A 227 2.60 -17.95 20.51
C ILE A 227 2.93 -18.91 21.68
N ILE A 228 4.03 -18.68 22.41
CA ILE A 228 4.42 -19.40 23.65
C ILE A 228 3.42 -19.06 24.76
#